data_AF-A0A965TBF7-F1
#
_entry.id   AF-A0A965TBF7-F1
#
_cell.length_a   1.000
_cell.length_b   1.000
_cell.length_c   1.000
_cell.angle_alpha   90.00
_cell.angle_beta   90.00
_cell.angle_gamma   90.00
#
_symmetry.space_group_name_H-M   'P 1'
#
loop_
_entity.id
_entity.type
_entity.pdbx_description
1 polymer ?
#
loop_
_entity_poly.entity_id
_entity_poly.type
_entity_poly.pdbx_seq_one_letter_code
_entity_poly.pdbx_strand_id
1 'polypeptide(L)'
;MKGLKCTTNNCEHNDHDHCMAGIIDISESAVCKTKLKREGGTLSQIFAEYEAAPDIEMLEDVETVVQCDADCVYNTNRMCSRENLNIEDSVIRTKCFSRKKPV
;
A
#
# COMPACT_ATOMS: atom_id res chain seq x y z
N MET A 1 -2.72 -9.89 5.87
CA MET A 1 -2.67 -8.69 6.74
C MET A 1 -3.95 -7.91 6.54
N LYS A 2 -4.46 -7.22 7.56
CA LYS A 2 -5.63 -6.33 7.47
C LYS A 2 -5.22 -4.86 7.62
N GLY A 3 -6.02 -3.93 7.10
CA GLY A 3 -5.84 -2.49 7.31
C GLY A 3 -4.62 -1.88 6.60
N LEU A 4 -4.42 -2.20 5.32
CA LEU A 4 -3.34 -1.61 4.56
C LEU A 4 -3.76 -0.27 3.93
N LYS A 5 -3.15 0.82 4.43
CA LYS A 5 -3.43 2.18 3.98
C LYS A 5 -2.61 2.51 2.73
N CYS A 6 -3.27 3.05 1.71
CA CYS A 6 -2.65 3.51 0.47
C CYS A 6 -2.95 4.99 0.28
N THR A 7 -1.97 5.86 0.50
CA THR A 7 -2.07 7.30 0.20
C THR A 7 -1.30 7.65 -1.08
N THR A 8 -1.07 6.66 -1.95
CA THR A 8 -0.48 6.84 -3.28
C THR A 8 -1.52 7.55 -4.15
N ASN A 9 -1.14 8.71 -4.67
CA ASN A 9 -1.97 9.49 -5.57
C ASN A 9 -1.93 8.82 -6.94
N ASN A 10 -3.09 8.62 -7.57
CA ASN A 10 -3.21 7.98 -8.87
C ASN A 10 -2.73 6.51 -8.86
N CYS A 11 -3.35 5.70 -8.01
CA CYS A 11 -3.17 4.24 -7.99
C CYS A 11 -4.49 3.53 -8.30
N GLU A 12 -4.47 2.55 -9.20
CA GLU A 12 -5.66 1.71 -9.52
C GLU A 12 -6.10 0.87 -8.33
N HIS A 13 -5.15 0.43 -7.51
CA HIS A 13 -5.42 -0.35 -6.31
C HIS A 13 -5.78 0.48 -5.09
N ASN A 14 -5.74 1.82 -5.18
CA ASN A 14 -6.17 2.68 -4.08
C ASN A 14 -7.66 2.98 -4.24
N ASP A 15 -8.46 2.58 -3.26
CA ASP A 15 -9.86 2.95 -3.12
C ASP A 15 -10.05 3.60 -1.74
N HIS A 16 -10.35 4.90 -1.70
CA HIS A 16 -10.58 5.65 -0.47
C HIS A 16 -9.52 5.39 0.62
N ASP A 17 -8.25 5.62 0.29
CA ASP A 17 -7.11 5.41 1.18
C ASP A 17 -6.82 3.93 1.54
N HIS A 18 -7.55 2.96 1.00
CA HIS A 18 -7.36 1.53 1.24
C HIS A 18 -6.76 0.86 0.01
N CYS A 19 -5.78 -0.02 0.21
CA CYS A 19 -5.27 -0.81 -0.90
C CYS A 19 -6.11 -2.07 -1.11
N MET A 20 -6.66 -2.20 -2.31
CA MET A 20 -7.47 -3.35 -2.72
C MET A 20 -6.66 -4.44 -3.42
N ALA A 21 -5.32 -4.35 -3.41
CA ALA A 21 -4.46 -5.37 -3.99
C ALA A 21 -4.42 -6.61 -3.08
N GLY A 22 -4.60 -7.79 -3.66
CA GLY A 22 -4.45 -9.06 -2.93
C GLY A 22 -3.00 -9.38 -2.57
N ILE A 23 -2.05 -8.96 -3.41
CA ILE A 23 -0.61 -9.13 -3.20
C ILE A 23 0.09 -7.80 -3.48
N ILE A 24 1.00 -7.39 -2.61
CA ILE A 24 1.80 -6.17 -2.76
C ILE A 24 3.28 -6.52 -2.67
N ASP A 25 4.04 -6.10 -3.69
CA ASP A 25 5.48 -6.27 -3.77
C ASP A 25 6.20 -4.98 -3.38
N ILE A 26 7.04 -5.05 -2.37
CA ILE A 26 7.90 -3.96 -1.92
C ILE A 26 9.34 -4.27 -2.31
N SER A 27 9.98 -3.36 -3.04
CA SER A 27 11.39 -3.47 -3.43
C SER A 27 12.34 -3.46 -2.22
N GLU A 28 13.60 -3.86 -2.44
CA GLU A 28 14.68 -3.72 -1.43
C GLU A 28 14.79 -2.28 -0.93
N SER A 29 14.49 -1.37 -1.83
CA SER A 29 14.57 0.05 -1.63
C SER A 29 13.30 0.61 -0.95
N ALA A 30 12.36 -0.25 -0.52
CA ALA A 30 11.07 0.04 0.13
C ALA A 30 10.00 0.70 -0.77
N VAL A 31 10.12 0.59 -2.09
CA VAL A 31 9.13 1.12 -3.05
C VAL A 31 8.09 0.06 -3.37
N CYS A 32 6.80 0.41 -3.31
CA CYS A 32 5.72 -0.44 -3.83
C CYS A 32 5.85 -0.58 -5.35
N LYS A 33 6.07 -1.81 -5.83
CA LYS A 33 6.17 -2.20 -7.24
C LYS A 33 4.80 -2.54 -7.84
N THR A 34 3.83 -2.96 -7.02
CA THR A 34 2.47 -3.30 -7.43
C THR A 34 1.64 -2.07 -7.84
N LYS A 35 2.10 -0.85 -7.53
CA LYS A 35 1.36 0.35 -7.90
C LYS A 35 1.18 0.47 -9.42
N LEU A 36 -0.06 0.66 -9.84
CA LEU A 36 -0.45 0.89 -11.22
C LEU A 36 -1.13 2.25 -11.32
N LYS A 37 -0.74 3.06 -12.30
CA LYS A 37 -1.36 4.38 -12.51
C LYS A 37 -2.71 4.20 -13.20
N ARG A 38 -3.75 4.89 -12.71
CA ARG A 38 -5.07 4.89 -13.36
C ARG A 38 -4.98 5.54 -14.73
N GLU A 39 -5.72 4.99 -15.69
CA GLU A 39 -5.97 5.68 -16.96
C GLU A 39 -6.73 7.01 -16.69
N GLY A 40 -6.19 8.11 -17.21
CA GLY A 40 -6.67 9.48 -16.96
C GLY A 40 -6.07 10.18 -15.73
N GLY A 41 -5.21 9.49 -14.97
CA GLY A 41 -4.37 10.12 -13.95
C GLY A 41 -5.12 10.55 -12.69
N THR A 42 -4.57 11.56 -11.99
CA THR A 42 -5.12 12.07 -10.72
C THR A 42 -6.54 12.63 -10.84
N LEU A 43 -6.93 13.17 -11.99
CA LEU A 43 -8.28 13.70 -12.18
C LEU A 43 -9.34 12.59 -12.12
N SER A 44 -9.07 11.43 -12.73
CA SER A 44 -9.97 10.27 -12.68
C SER A 44 -10.25 9.81 -11.25
N GLN A 45 -9.26 9.92 -10.35
CA GLN A 45 -9.42 9.57 -8.95
C GLN A 45 -10.33 10.57 -8.22
N ILE A 46 -10.12 11.88 -8.43
CA ILE A 46 -10.95 12.92 -7.81
C ILE A 46 -12.42 12.77 -8.21
N PHE A 47 -12.70 12.46 -9.48
CA PHE A 47 -14.07 12.19 -9.94
C PHE A 47 -14.66 10.94 -9.30
N ALA A 48 -13.90 9.84 -9.21
CA ALA A 48 -14.35 8.62 -8.57
C ALA A 48 -14.66 8.79 -7.06
N GLU A 49 -13.82 9.53 -6.34
CA GLU A 49 -14.02 9.87 -4.92
C GLU A 49 -15.23 10.78 -4.71
N TYR A 50 -15.54 11.65 -5.67
CA TYR A 50 -16.72 12.52 -5.60
C TYR A 50 -18.02 11.77 -5.87
N GLU A 51 -18.00 10.78 -6.77
CA GLU A 51 -19.19 10.05 -7.20
C GLU A 51 -19.58 8.87 -6.30
N ALA A 52 -18.64 8.32 -5.52
CA ALA A 52 -18.88 7.16 -4.68
C ALA A 52 -18.32 7.38 -3.27
N ALA A 53 -19.18 7.47 -2.25
CA ALA A 53 -18.77 7.26 -0.86
C ALA A 53 -19.05 5.79 -0.53
N PRO A 54 -18.06 4.88 -0.56
CA PRO A 54 -18.28 3.49 -0.18
C PRO A 54 -18.50 3.37 1.33
N ASP A 55 -19.27 2.36 1.73
CA ASP A 55 -19.40 1.96 3.12
C ASP A 55 -18.03 1.47 3.61
N ILE A 56 -17.36 2.30 4.44
CA ILE A 56 -15.99 2.09 4.94
C ILE A 56 -15.82 0.70 5.59
N GLU A 57 -16.89 0.17 6.19
CA GLU A 57 -16.89 -1.15 6.84
C GLU A 57 -16.57 -2.31 5.87
N MET A 58 -16.79 -2.16 4.56
CA MET A 58 -16.47 -3.20 3.57
C MET A 58 -14.99 -3.28 3.18
N LEU A 59 -14.20 -2.23 3.47
CA LEU A 59 -12.81 -2.10 3.02
C LEU A 59 -11.80 -2.64 4.06
N GLU A 60 -12.21 -2.80 5.33
CA GLU A 60 -11.32 -3.25 6.42
C GLU A 60 -10.98 -4.75 6.36
N ASP A 61 -11.79 -5.55 5.68
CA ASP A 61 -11.66 -7.01 5.61
C ASP A 61 -10.84 -7.53 4.42
N VAL A 62 -10.23 -6.65 3.63
CA VAL A 62 -9.36 -7.06 2.53
C VAL A 62 -8.08 -7.70 3.07
N GLU A 63 -7.95 -9.02 2.89
CA GLU A 63 -6.71 -9.72 3.17
C GLU A 63 -5.67 -9.44 2.08
N THR A 64 -4.62 -8.74 2.45
CA THR A 64 -3.49 -8.46 1.57
C THR A 64 -2.23 -9.19 2.05
N VAL A 65 -1.50 -9.80 1.12
CA VAL A 65 -0.16 -10.35 1.35
C VAL A 65 0.87 -9.31 0.91
N VAL A 66 1.77 -8.94 1.81
CA VAL A 66 2.85 -7.98 1.49
C VAL A 66 4.17 -8.73 1.36
N GLN A 67 4.62 -8.95 0.13
CA GLN A 67 5.96 -9.43 -0.17
C GLN A 67 6.94 -8.27 -0.09
N CYS A 68 8.06 -8.49 0.59
CA CYS A 68 9.02 -7.44 0.87
C CYS A 68 10.44 -7.94 0.64
N ASP A 69 11.15 -7.28 -0.26
CA ASP A 69 12.58 -7.52 -0.54
C ASP A 69 13.48 -6.70 0.38
N ALA A 70 12.94 -5.74 1.14
CA ALA A 70 13.71 -4.86 2.00
C ALA A 70 14.20 -5.55 3.27
N ASP A 71 15.49 -5.41 3.58
CA ASP A 71 16.06 -5.86 4.85
C ASP A 71 15.65 -4.93 6.00
N CYS A 72 14.58 -5.30 6.69
CA CYS A 72 14.00 -4.53 7.79
C CYS A 72 13.47 -5.45 8.90
N VAL A 73 13.25 -4.88 10.09
CA VAL A 73 12.81 -5.60 11.29
C VAL A 73 11.49 -6.37 11.12
N TYR A 74 10.63 -5.93 10.21
CA TYR A 74 9.33 -6.54 9.97
C TYR A 74 9.32 -7.56 8.83
N ASN A 75 10.44 -7.72 8.12
CA ASN A 75 10.56 -8.72 7.08
C ASN A 75 10.95 -10.07 7.68
N THR A 76 10.04 -11.04 7.57
CA THR A 76 10.25 -12.43 7.95
C THR A 76 9.99 -13.29 6.73
N ASN A 77 11.02 -13.99 6.24
CA ASN A 77 10.93 -14.84 5.04
C ASN A 77 10.37 -14.13 3.80
N ARG A 78 10.80 -12.89 3.54
CA ARG A 78 10.32 -12.03 2.43
C ARG A 78 8.85 -11.63 2.53
N MET A 79 8.23 -11.81 3.70
CA MET A 79 6.89 -11.33 3.98
C MET A 79 6.93 -10.26 5.06
N CYS A 80 6.25 -9.15 4.82
CA CYS A 80 6.08 -8.14 5.85
C CYS A 80 5.09 -8.66 6.90
N SER A 81 5.48 -8.55 8.17
CA SER A 81 4.65 -8.91 9.33
C SER A 81 4.05 -7.70 10.05
N ARG A 82 4.29 -6.49 9.55
CA ARG A 82 3.82 -5.25 10.17
C ARG A 82 2.34 -5.04 9.91
N GLU A 83 1.56 -4.84 10.96
CA GLU A 83 0.17 -4.37 10.85
C GLU A 83 0.12 -2.86 10.58
N ASN A 84 -0.93 -2.38 9.88
CA ASN A 84 -1.15 -0.97 9.53
C ASN A 84 0.00 -0.37 8.70
N LEU A 85 0.23 -0.96 7.53
CA LEU A 85 1.25 -0.50 6.59
C LEU A 85 0.71 0.69 5.80
N ASN A 86 1.49 1.77 5.67
CA ASN A 86 1.13 2.91 4.83
C ASN A 86 1.99 2.94 3.56
N ILE A 87 1.34 2.92 2.41
CA ILE A 87 1.95 3.08 1.08
C ILE A 87 1.78 4.54 0.66
N GLU A 88 2.89 5.25 0.47
CA GLU A 88 2.88 6.69 0.20
C GLU A 88 3.77 6.98 -1.03
N ASP A 89 3.39 7.95 -1.86
CA ASP A 89 4.26 8.49 -2.94
C ASP A 89 5.16 9.62 -2.42
N SER A 90 5.92 9.35 -1.36
CA SER A 90 6.87 10.31 -0.81
C SER A 90 8.32 9.87 -1.06
N VAL A 91 9.26 10.79 -0.92
CA VAL A 91 10.71 10.51 -0.96
C VAL A 91 11.09 9.45 0.10
N ILE A 92 10.34 9.41 1.21
CA ILE A 92 10.41 8.38 2.24
C ILE A 92 9.37 7.30 1.92
N ARG A 93 9.91 6.18 1.49
CA ARG A 93 9.19 5.10 0.82
C ARG A 93 8.39 4.28 1.84
N THR A 94 7.31 3.65 1.36
CA THR A 94 6.40 2.71 2.04
C THR A 94 6.84 2.32 3.45
N LYS A 95 6.07 2.65 4.49
CA LYS A 95 6.42 2.43 5.90
C LYS A 95 6.47 0.94 6.32
N CYS A 96 6.74 0.02 5.41
CA CYS A 96 7.38 -1.24 5.75
C CYS A 96 8.78 -1.01 6.39
N PHE A 97 9.41 0.12 6.07
CA PHE A 97 10.73 0.49 6.56
C PHE A 97 10.63 1.27 7.88
N SER A 98 10.73 0.59 9.02
CA SER A 98 11.22 1.27 10.23
C SER A 98 12.38 0.49 10.80
N ARG A 99 13.58 0.98 10.48
CA ARG A 99 14.90 0.49 10.94
C ARG A 99 15.39 -0.78 10.23
N LYS A 100 16.65 -0.74 9.80
CA LYS A 100 17.43 -1.94 9.49
C LYS A 100 17.43 -2.83 10.74
N LYS A 101 17.40 -4.15 10.58
CA LYS A 101 17.64 -5.04 11.72
C LYS A 101 18.98 -4.64 12.36
N PRO A 102 19.03 -4.42 13.69
CA PRO A 102 20.31 -4.24 14.35
C PRO A 102 21.17 -5.49 14.06
N VAL A 103 22.42 -5.25 13.64
CA VAL A 103 23.43 -6.28 13.36
C VAL A 103 23.83 -6.97 14.66
#